data_AF-A0A7W2NMB4-F1
#
_entry.id   AF-A0A7W2NMB4-F1
#
_cell.length_a   1.000
_cell.length_b   1.000
_cell.length_c   1.000
_cell.angle_alpha   90.00
_cell.angle_beta   90.00
_cell.angle_gamma   90.00
#
_symmetry.space_group_name_H-M   'P 1'
#
loop_
_entity.id
_entity.type
_entity.pdbx_description
1 polymer ?
#
loop_
_entity_poly.entity_id
_entity_poly.type
_entity_poly.pdbx_seq_one_letter_code
_entity_poly.pdbx_strand_id
1 'polypeptide(L)' 'MDQSSILPYFTGVLCHDHWKPYYQYTQYQHALCNAHHIRELERAWE' A
#
# COMPACT_ATOMS: atom_id res chain seq x y z
N MET A 1 4.41 -4.03 9.57
CA MET A 1 5.40 -3.01 9.16
C MET A 1 6.03 -2.34 10.36
N ASP A 2 5.24 -1.81 11.30
CA ASP A 2 5.76 -1.10 12.48
C ASP A 2 6.65 -1.94 13.40
N GLN A 3 6.33 -3.22 13.59
CA GLN A 3 7.14 -4.13 14.42
C GLN A 3 8.42 -4.62 13.74
N SER A 4 8.56 -4.39 12.43
CA SER A 4 9.71 -4.89 11.67
C SER A 4 10.85 -3.88 11.58
N SER A 5 10.70 -2.67 12.13
CA SER A 5 11.70 -1.58 12.11
C SER A 5 12.20 -1.16 10.71
N ILE A 6 11.46 -1.52 9.65
CA ILE A 6 11.83 -1.21 8.25
C ILE A 6 11.45 0.23 7.90
N LEU A 7 10.29 0.70 8.37
CA LEU A 7 9.73 2.01 8.03
C LEU A 7 10.60 3.21 8.45
N PRO A 8 11.25 3.23 9.64
CA PRO A 8 12.05 4.38 10.07
C PRO A 8 13.17 4.79 9.10
N TYR A 9 13.66 3.86 8.27
CA TYR A 9 14.74 4.11 7.31
C TYR A 9 14.26 4.12 5.86
N PHE A 10 12.97 3.97 5.63
CA PHE A 10 12.40 3.91 4.29
C PHE A 10 12.29 5.31 3.68
N THR A 11 12.79 5.47 2.46
CA THR A 11 12.82 6.76 1.73
C THR A 11 12.10 6.71 0.38
N GLY A 12 11.49 5.57 0.04
CA GLY A 12 10.83 5.35 -1.24
C GLY A 12 9.32 5.62 -1.22
N VAL A 13 8.62 5.03 -2.18
CA VAL A 13 7.15 5.06 -2.28
C VAL A 13 6.56 3.82 -1.62
N LEU A 14 5.70 4.02 -0.63
CA LEU A 14 4.99 2.96 0.09
C LEU A 14 3.87 2.42 -0.81
N CYS A 15 4.15 1.35 -1.55
CA CYS A 15 3.17 0.66 -2.39
C CYS A 15 2.37 -0.36 -1.56
N HIS A 16 1.03 -0.27 -1.58
CA HIS A 16 0.19 -1.17 -0.78
C HIS A 16 -1.17 -1.51 -1.42
N ASP A 17 -1.83 -2.50 -0.83
CA ASP A 17 -3.08 -3.14 -1.24
C ASP A 17 -4.34 -2.42 -0.73
N HIS A 18 -4.33 -1.08 -0.72
CA HIS A 18 -5.47 -0.27 -0.28
C HIS A 18 -5.90 -0.42 1.19
N TRP A 19 -5.18 -1.16 2.03
CA TRP A 19 -5.59 -1.32 3.42
C TRP A 19 -5.61 0.01 4.20
N LYS A 20 -6.79 0.40 4.67
CA LYS A 20 -7.06 1.72 5.27
C LYS A 20 -6.10 2.15 6.40
N PRO A 21 -5.62 1.26 7.29
CA PRO A 21 -4.66 1.64 8.31
C PRO A 21 -3.34 2.17 7.76
N TYR A 22 -2.90 1.78 6.56
CA TYR A 22 -1.63 2.25 6.01
C TYR A 22 -1.62 3.73 5.66
N TYR A 23 -2.78 4.35 5.48
CA TYR A 23 -2.89 5.79 5.27
C TYR A 23 -2.50 6.62 6.50
N GLN A 24 -2.28 5.99 7.66
CA GLN A 24 -1.76 6.68 8.84
C GLN A 24 -0.28 7.08 8.70
N TYR A 25 0.47 6.47 7.78
CA TYR A 25 1.88 6.78 7.54
C TYR A 25 2.08 7.98 6.62
N THR A 26 1.57 9.13 7.03
CA THR A 26 1.51 10.36 6.24
C THR A 26 2.87 10.95 5.84
N GLN A 27 3.96 10.45 6.43
CA GLN A 27 5.32 10.87 6.12
C GLN A 27 5.88 10.29 4.81
N TYR A 28 5.20 9.32 4.17
CA TYR A 28 5.67 8.70 2.94
C TYR A 28 4.79 9.05 1.74
N GLN A 29 5.36 8.96 0.53
CA GLN A 29 4.56 8.92 -0.68
C GLN A 29 3.90 7.54 -0.82
N HIS A 30 2.63 7.53 -1.19
CA HIS A 30 1.85 6.31 -1.33
C HIS A 30 1.66 5.95 -2.79
N ALA A 31 1.74 4.65 -3.10
CA ALA A 31 1.24 4.08 -4.33
C ALA A 31 0.30 2.92 -4.01
N LEU A 32 -0.63 2.66 -4.92
CA LEU A 32 -1.53 1.53 -4.81
C LEU A 32 -1.01 0.39 -5.66
N CYS A 33 -1.20 -0.83 -5.17
CA CYS A 33 -0.69 -2.01 -5.82
C CYS A 33 -1.54 -2.34 -7.06
N ASN A 34 -0.99 -2.11 -8.24
CA ASN A 34 -1.65 -2.42 -9.51
C ASN A 34 -2.10 -3.89 -9.61
N ALA A 35 -1.36 -4.83 -9.01
CA ALA A 35 -1.76 -6.23 -9.02
C ALA A 35 -3.03 -6.50 -8.20
N HIS A 36 -3.28 -5.75 -7.13
CA HIS A 36 -4.53 -5.84 -6.38
C HIS A 36 -5.67 -5.21 -7.18
N HIS A 37 -5.43 -4.04 -7.76
CA HIS A 37 -6.39 -3.38 -8.64
C HIS A 37 -6.84 -4.25 -9.82
N ILE A 38 -5.91 -4.93 -10.50
CA ILE A 38 -6.28 -5.83 -11.60
C ILE A 38 -7.23 -6.92 -11.12
N ARG A 39 -6.94 -7.56 -9.98
CA ARG A 39 -7.83 -8.60 -9.41
C ARG A 39 -9.19 -8.04 -8.98
N GLU A 40 -9.22 -6.83 -8.41
CA GLU A 40 -10.47 -6.14 -8.07
C GLU A 40 -11.29 -5.82 -9.31
N LEU A 41 -10.65 -5.33 -10.38
CA LEU A 41 -11.30 -5.01 -11.65
C LEU A 41 -11.80 -6.26 -12.39
N GLU A 42 -11.03 -7.34 -12.39
CA GLU A 42 -11.44 -8.63 -12.95
C GLU A 42 -12.70 -9.16 -12.25
N ARG A 43 -12.75 -9.07 -10.91
CA ARG A 43 -13.93 -9.47 -10.12
C ARG A 43 -15.11 -8.53 -10.22
N ALA A 44 -14.90 -7.26 -10.58
CA ALA A 44 -15.99 -6.30 -10.74
C ALA A 44 -16.90 -6.61 -11.95
N TRP A 45 -16.47 -7.53 -12.82
CA TRP A 45 -17.21 -7.96 -14.01
C TRP A 45 -17.94 -9.30 -13.84
N GLU A 46 -17.81 -9.95 -12.68
CA GLU A 46 -18.50 -11.18 -12.28
C GLU A 46 -19.79 -10.88 -11.50
#